data_AF-A0A0N8IDZ2-F1
#
_entry.id   AF-A0A0N8IDZ2-F1
#
_cell.length_a   1.000
_cell.length_b   1.000
_cell.length_c   1.000
_cell.angle_alpha   90.00
_cell.angle_beta   90.00
_cell.angle_gamma   90.00
#
_symmetry.space_group_name_H-M   'P 1'
#
loop_
_entity.id
_entity.type
_entity.pdbx_description
1 polymer ?
#
loop_
_entity_poly.entity_id
_entity_poly.type
_entity_poly.pdbx_seq_one_letter_code
_entity_poly.pdbx_strand_id
1 'polypeptide(L)'
;MSKNTFKLLRLKRALSLLLILAAAGTVGFSQASTDPEKILMNAAAQSVAPKQGGLMLDTARHFYPTNVIKDFIDTIAKSGGNFLHLHFSDHENYALESHILNQRAADATRNADGVYINPVTGKPFLSFEQLEEIKAYAKSKNIELIPEVDSPNHMTTIFTLLEAHRGKDFVNKIKSKYSDEEINITSPESIAFMKSLIGEVADAFGDSSRHFHIGGDEFGYSVDSNHEFIAYANDLSSFLKQKGLTTRIWNDGIIKATVDKLNPEIQVTYWSYDGDVQNKQASQERRKIRASMPDLIEKGFNVLNYNSYYLYVNPKQEWGTSYNSDFATRDIINRWSLGVWDGENQQNAVKNTDKIMGAALAIWGENAGSMSSKTIQKYTAGLLESIIRKTHAEADSGDKLMQNLAVLSGNSLKQSYMDWSLIQDGEAFNLQDNGTESLYLLQEQALQERKNLNVWVRGAENNKVVLNGNWQKTEDTTEKEGVNYRAYKYLDNTLWIDKKVPIELFTG
;
A
#
# COMPACT_ATOMS: atom_id res chain seq x y z
N MET A 1 51.50 -7.93 1.67
CA MET A 1 50.51 -8.41 2.67
C MET A 1 49.13 -7.99 2.20
N SER A 2 48.21 -8.94 1.94
CA SER A 2 46.97 -8.65 1.21
C SER A 2 45.85 -8.12 2.12
N LYS A 3 44.88 -7.41 1.52
CA LYS A 3 43.69 -6.82 2.19
C LYS A 3 42.89 -7.83 3.04
N ASN A 4 43.06 -9.14 2.85
CA ASN A 4 42.41 -10.19 3.63
C ASN A 4 42.97 -10.33 5.06
N THR A 5 44.24 -9.99 5.30
CA THR A 5 44.85 -10.10 6.63
C THR A 5 44.32 -9.03 7.60
N PHE A 6 43.89 -7.87 7.08
CA PHE A 6 43.32 -6.77 7.87
C PHE A 6 41.86 -7.02 8.31
N LYS A 7 41.05 -7.71 7.49
CA LYS A 7 39.68 -8.12 7.88
C LYS A 7 39.71 -9.15 9.02
N LEU A 8 40.64 -10.10 8.98
CA LEU A 8 40.77 -11.15 10.00
C LEU A 8 41.21 -10.59 11.36
N LEU A 9 42.04 -9.54 11.37
CA LEU A 9 42.51 -8.90 12.60
C LEU A 9 41.42 -8.04 13.28
N ARG A 10 40.52 -7.41 12.50
CA ARG A 10 39.35 -6.69 13.03
C ARG A 10 38.31 -7.63 13.63
N LEU A 11 38.08 -8.80 13.02
CA LEU A 11 37.19 -9.83 13.57
C LEU A 11 37.69 -10.37 14.92
N LYS A 12 39.00 -10.62 15.06
CA LYS A 12 39.60 -11.12 16.32
C LYS A 12 39.51 -10.11 17.47
N ARG A 13 39.59 -8.80 17.19
CA ARG A 13 39.41 -7.76 18.21
C ARG A 13 37.95 -7.61 18.66
N ALA A 14 36.98 -7.77 17.75
CA ALA A 14 35.57 -7.80 18.11
C ALA A 14 35.21 -9.03 18.97
N LEU A 15 35.83 -10.18 18.69
CA LEU A 15 35.67 -11.42 19.46
C LEU A 15 36.14 -11.30 20.92
N SER A 16 37.16 -10.47 21.17
CA SER A 16 37.72 -10.28 22.52
C SER A 16 36.83 -9.42 23.42
N LEU A 17 35.98 -8.55 22.84
CA LEU A 17 35.04 -7.72 23.59
C LEU A 17 33.76 -8.50 23.97
N LEU A 18 33.30 -9.44 23.14
CA LEU A 18 32.10 -10.23 23.45
C LEU A 18 32.32 -11.25 24.58
N LEU A 19 33.55 -11.77 24.75
CA LEU A 19 33.84 -12.75 25.80
C LEU A 19 33.85 -12.17 27.22
N ILE A 20 33.95 -10.84 27.38
CA ILE A 20 34.07 -10.20 28.71
C ILE A 20 32.69 -10.02 29.37
N LEU A 21 31.58 -10.09 28.63
CA LEU A 21 30.23 -9.93 29.20
C LEU A 21 29.55 -11.23 29.65
N ALA A 22 30.13 -12.41 29.40
CA ALA A 22 29.49 -13.70 29.70
C ALA A 22 29.82 -14.29 31.09
N ALA A 23 30.54 -13.57 31.95
CA ALA A 23 30.98 -14.08 33.25
C ALA A 23 30.41 -13.29 34.45
N ALA A 24 29.07 -13.21 34.56
CA ALA A 24 28.40 -12.90 35.82
C ALA A 24 26.91 -13.25 35.73
N GLY A 25 26.51 -14.42 36.24
CA GLY A 25 25.09 -14.78 36.37
C GLY A 25 24.82 -16.26 36.24
N THR A 26 24.85 -16.98 37.35
CA THR A 26 24.51 -18.40 37.48
C THR A 26 22.99 -18.61 37.43
N VAL A 27 22.44 -19.17 36.34
CA VAL A 27 21.24 -20.05 36.36
C VAL A 27 21.34 -21.05 35.20
N GLY A 28 20.98 -22.30 35.45
CA GLY A 28 21.37 -23.50 34.69
C GLY A 28 20.98 -23.55 33.21
N PHE A 29 21.90 -24.09 32.41
CA PHE A 29 21.73 -24.36 30.98
C PHE A 29 21.46 -25.84 30.73
N SER A 30 20.40 -26.12 29.95
CA SER A 30 20.38 -27.30 29.09
C SER A 30 21.56 -27.24 28.12
N GLN A 31 22.01 -28.38 27.61
CA GLN A 31 23.19 -28.49 26.73
C GLN A 31 23.09 -27.57 25.49
N ALA A 32 23.53 -26.33 25.63
CA ALA A 32 23.78 -25.41 24.53
C ALA A 32 25.21 -25.64 24.04
N SER A 33 25.36 -25.83 22.73
CA SER A 33 26.66 -25.99 22.06
C SER A 33 27.59 -24.82 22.41
N THR A 34 28.79 -25.13 22.91
CA THR A 34 29.85 -24.14 23.23
C THR A 34 30.71 -23.75 22.02
N ASP A 35 30.42 -24.33 20.85
CA ASP A 35 31.12 -24.05 19.60
C ASP A 35 30.62 -22.74 18.95
N PRO A 36 31.46 -21.68 18.86
CA PRO A 36 31.07 -20.38 18.34
C PRO A 36 30.58 -20.42 16.88
N GLU A 37 31.09 -21.33 16.04
CA GLU A 37 30.64 -21.46 14.65
C GLU A 37 29.23 -22.08 14.59
N LYS A 38 28.93 -23.05 15.45
CA LYS A 38 27.57 -23.59 15.58
C LYS A 38 26.59 -22.60 16.20
N ILE A 39 27.05 -21.76 17.14
CA ILE A 39 26.22 -20.67 17.68
C ILE A 39 25.91 -19.65 16.58
N LEU A 40 26.90 -19.25 15.77
CA LEU A 40 26.69 -18.35 14.64
C LEU A 40 25.83 -18.97 13.52
N MET A 41 26.00 -20.25 13.22
CA MET A 41 25.16 -20.96 12.26
C MET A 41 23.73 -21.14 12.77
N ASN A 42 23.53 -21.44 14.05
CA ASN A 42 22.19 -21.51 14.64
C ASN A 42 21.54 -20.13 14.74
N ALA A 43 22.30 -19.08 15.06
CA ALA A 43 21.81 -17.70 15.08
C ALA A 43 21.49 -17.16 13.68
N ALA A 44 22.26 -17.55 12.65
CA ALA A 44 21.98 -17.24 11.24
C ALA A 44 20.82 -18.09 10.67
N ALA A 45 20.67 -19.33 11.13
CA ALA A 45 19.51 -20.18 10.80
C ALA A 45 18.23 -19.75 11.54
N GLN A 46 18.35 -19.00 12.64
CA GLN A 46 17.25 -18.40 13.40
C GLN A 46 16.98 -16.92 13.06
N SER A 47 17.84 -16.26 12.26
CA SER A 47 17.54 -14.89 11.83
C SER A 47 16.50 -14.93 10.71
N VAL A 48 15.22 -14.84 11.07
CA VAL A 48 14.15 -14.53 10.13
C VAL A 48 14.53 -13.23 9.42
N ALA A 49 14.56 -13.24 8.09
CA ALA A 49 14.80 -12.01 7.32
C ALA A 49 13.81 -10.93 7.79
N PRO A 50 14.25 -9.67 7.97
CA PRO A 50 13.36 -8.63 8.45
C PRO A 50 12.16 -8.50 7.50
N LYS A 51 10.97 -8.35 8.08
CA LYS A 51 9.74 -8.20 7.31
C LYS A 51 9.80 -6.97 6.41
N GLN A 52 9.04 -7.01 5.32
CA GLN A 52 8.94 -5.92 4.37
C GLN A 52 7.64 -5.15 4.60
N GLY A 53 7.77 -3.90 5.02
CA GLY A 53 6.64 -2.99 5.21
C GLY A 53 6.74 -1.85 4.21
N GLY A 54 5.67 -1.56 3.47
CA GLY A 54 5.71 -0.54 2.45
C GLY A 54 4.35 -0.01 2.02
N LEU A 55 4.37 0.73 0.92
CA LEU A 55 3.22 1.32 0.26
C LEU A 55 3.20 0.86 -1.20
N MET A 56 2.02 0.55 -1.72
CA MET A 56 1.70 0.60 -3.14
C MET A 56 0.92 1.88 -3.42
N LEU A 57 1.41 2.68 -4.36
CA LEU A 57 0.81 3.94 -4.75
C LEU A 57 0.39 3.86 -6.21
N ASP A 58 -0.90 3.92 -6.46
CA ASP A 58 -1.48 3.98 -7.80
C ASP A 58 -1.34 5.39 -8.38
N THR A 59 -0.34 5.54 -9.23
CA THR A 59 -0.06 6.77 -9.98
C THR A 59 -0.70 6.78 -11.37
N ALA A 60 -1.29 5.66 -11.79
CA ALA A 60 -1.96 5.54 -13.08
C ALA A 60 -3.34 6.21 -13.05
N ARG A 61 -4.17 5.92 -12.03
CA ARG A 61 -5.53 6.49 -11.94
C ARG A 61 -5.53 7.88 -11.33
N HIS A 62 -4.63 8.15 -10.38
CA HIS A 62 -4.45 9.45 -9.77
C HIS A 62 -2.97 9.85 -9.75
N PHE A 63 -2.60 10.94 -10.41
CA PHE A 63 -1.20 11.34 -10.49
C PHE A 63 -0.72 12.02 -9.20
N TYR A 64 0.50 11.69 -8.78
CA TYR A 64 1.16 12.29 -7.62
C TYR A 64 2.42 13.03 -8.07
N PRO A 65 2.52 14.36 -7.87
CA PRO A 65 3.73 15.10 -8.19
C PRO A 65 4.93 14.65 -7.33
N THR A 66 6.15 14.87 -7.83
CA THR A 66 7.41 14.43 -7.22
C THR A 66 7.53 14.74 -5.72
N ASN A 67 7.12 15.93 -5.28
CA ASN A 67 7.17 16.30 -3.87
C ASN A 67 6.23 15.45 -3.00
N VAL A 68 5.04 15.10 -3.48
CA VAL A 68 4.09 14.27 -2.72
C VAL A 68 4.58 12.82 -2.65
N ILE A 69 5.20 12.31 -3.72
CA ILE A 69 5.87 10.99 -3.69
C ILE A 69 6.97 10.97 -2.62
N LYS A 70 7.76 12.06 -2.49
CA LYS A 70 8.76 12.19 -1.43
C LYS A 70 8.15 12.25 -0.03
N ASP A 71 7.00 12.91 0.14
CA ASP A 71 6.28 12.92 1.42
C ASP A 71 5.82 11.51 1.83
N PHE A 72 5.40 10.67 0.87
CA PHE A 72 5.14 9.25 1.14
C PHE A 72 6.40 8.48 1.52
N ILE A 73 7.52 8.68 0.81
CA ILE A 73 8.82 8.07 1.15
C ILE A 73 9.22 8.44 2.58
N ASP A 74 9.00 9.68 3.00
CA ASP A 74 9.27 10.11 4.38
C ASP A 74 8.39 9.39 5.39
N THR A 75 7.10 9.20 5.11
CA THR A 75 6.20 8.43 5.99
C THR A 75 6.65 6.97 6.11
N ILE A 76 6.99 6.32 4.99
CA ILE A 76 7.48 4.93 4.99
C ILE A 76 8.75 4.82 5.84
N ALA A 77 9.73 5.68 5.60
CA ALA A 77 11.01 5.66 6.30
C ALA A 77 10.88 5.94 7.80
N LYS A 78 10.07 6.94 8.19
CA LYS A 78 9.81 7.27 9.61
C LYS A 78 9.10 6.14 10.36
N SER A 79 8.29 5.36 9.66
CA SER A 79 7.57 4.20 10.20
C SER A 79 8.43 2.95 10.29
N GLY A 80 9.65 2.98 9.73
CA GLY A 80 10.58 1.87 9.68
C GLY A 80 10.38 0.93 8.48
N GLY A 81 9.55 1.31 7.50
CA GLY A 81 9.31 0.56 6.27
C GLY A 81 10.50 0.61 5.30
N ASN A 82 10.39 -0.11 4.18
CA ASN A 82 11.53 -0.33 3.30
C ASN A 82 11.24 -0.35 1.79
N PHE A 83 9.97 -0.23 1.34
CA PHE A 83 9.68 -0.12 -0.09
C PHE A 83 8.49 0.80 -0.41
N LEU A 84 8.54 1.38 -1.61
CA LEU A 84 7.46 2.02 -2.32
C LEU A 84 7.25 1.29 -3.67
N HIS A 85 6.13 0.61 -3.79
CA HIS A 85 5.62 0.00 -4.99
C HIS A 85 4.86 1.06 -5.81
N LEU A 86 5.33 1.33 -7.03
CA LEU A 86 4.73 2.32 -7.94
C LEU A 86 3.92 1.60 -9.01
N HIS A 87 2.61 1.63 -8.85
CA HIS A 87 1.65 1.19 -9.85
C HIS A 87 1.41 2.36 -10.81
N PHE A 88 2.17 2.42 -11.90
CA PHE A 88 2.14 3.55 -12.83
C PHE A 88 1.53 3.22 -14.19
N SER A 89 1.16 1.96 -14.44
CA SER A 89 0.64 1.50 -15.72
C SER A 89 -0.70 0.83 -15.52
N ASP A 90 -1.76 1.41 -16.06
CA ASP A 90 -3.09 0.80 -16.08
C ASP A 90 -3.93 1.20 -17.32
N HIS A 91 -5.21 0.83 -17.34
CA HIS A 91 -6.19 1.28 -18.32
C HIS A 91 -6.22 2.80 -18.46
N GLU A 92 -6.28 3.53 -17.35
CA GLU A 92 -6.47 4.99 -17.33
C GLU A 92 -5.25 5.80 -17.75
N ASN A 93 -4.04 5.27 -17.52
CA ASN A 93 -2.80 5.97 -17.83
C ASN A 93 -1.55 5.07 -17.82
N TYR A 94 -0.51 5.50 -18.54
CA TYR A 94 0.88 5.10 -18.31
C TYR A 94 1.63 6.32 -17.79
N ALA A 95 1.85 6.40 -16.48
CA ALA A 95 2.30 7.59 -15.76
C ALA A 95 3.84 7.76 -15.68
N LEU A 96 4.59 7.17 -16.62
CA LEU A 96 6.04 7.26 -16.70
C LEU A 96 6.52 7.63 -18.11
N GLU A 97 7.66 8.29 -18.26
CA GLU A 97 8.29 8.49 -19.57
C GLU A 97 8.70 7.15 -20.20
N SER A 98 8.60 7.04 -21.53
CA SER A 98 8.99 5.83 -22.27
C SER A 98 9.44 6.15 -23.69
N HIS A 99 10.59 5.62 -24.10
CA HIS A 99 11.01 5.67 -25.49
C HIS A 99 10.23 4.65 -26.33
N ILE A 100 9.98 3.46 -25.79
CA ILE A 100 9.23 2.38 -26.47
C ILE A 100 7.80 2.81 -26.82
N LEU A 101 7.14 3.54 -25.93
CA LEU A 101 5.78 4.06 -26.13
C LEU A 101 5.75 5.45 -26.77
N ASN A 102 6.92 6.02 -27.10
CA ASN A 102 7.06 7.39 -27.62
C ASN A 102 6.35 8.45 -26.76
N GLN A 103 6.36 8.29 -25.44
CA GLN A 103 5.91 9.28 -24.47
C GLN A 103 7.13 9.97 -23.88
N ARG A 104 7.43 11.17 -24.36
CA ARG A 104 8.69 11.89 -24.06
C ARG A 104 8.41 13.25 -23.42
N ALA A 105 9.21 13.61 -22.42
CA ALA A 105 9.10 14.91 -21.76
C ALA A 105 9.31 16.09 -22.73
N ALA A 106 10.13 15.89 -23.77
CA ALA A 106 10.41 16.89 -24.81
C ALA A 106 9.19 17.22 -25.69
N ASP A 107 8.25 16.27 -25.84
CA ASP A 107 7.06 16.40 -26.67
C ASP A 107 5.80 16.76 -25.85
N ALA A 108 5.94 16.80 -24.52
CA ALA A 108 4.86 17.06 -23.59
C ALA A 108 4.70 18.56 -23.30
N THR A 109 3.47 18.94 -22.91
CA THR A 109 3.27 20.24 -22.27
C THR A 109 3.62 20.13 -20.78
N ARG A 110 4.13 21.21 -20.19
CA ARG A 110 4.49 21.24 -18.77
C ARG A 110 3.68 22.31 -18.05
N ASN A 111 2.94 21.92 -17.02
CA ASN A 111 2.14 22.85 -16.24
C ASN A 111 3.00 23.62 -15.21
N ALA A 112 2.38 24.58 -14.51
CA ALA A 112 3.06 25.42 -13.52
C ALA A 112 3.66 24.63 -12.34
N ASP A 113 3.05 23.49 -12.00
CA ASP A 113 3.52 22.59 -10.94
C ASP A 113 4.62 21.63 -11.42
N GLY A 114 5.07 21.77 -12.67
CA GLY A 114 6.14 20.98 -13.26
C GLY A 114 5.72 19.59 -13.73
N VAL A 115 4.42 19.30 -13.80
CA VAL A 115 3.86 18.04 -14.30
C VAL A 115 3.85 18.05 -15.83
N TYR A 116 4.35 16.96 -16.43
CA TYR A 116 4.32 16.76 -17.87
C TYR A 116 3.00 16.11 -18.28
N ILE A 117 2.33 16.65 -19.30
CA ILE A 117 1.08 16.15 -19.86
C ILE A 117 1.34 15.71 -21.31
N ASN A 118 1.07 14.44 -21.59
CA ASN A 118 1.19 13.87 -22.93
C ASN A 118 0.10 14.47 -23.85
N PRO A 119 0.45 15.02 -25.04
CA PRO A 119 -0.52 15.66 -25.93
C PRO A 119 -1.48 14.68 -26.62
N VAL A 120 -1.12 13.40 -26.73
CA VAL A 120 -1.95 12.34 -27.33
C VAL A 120 -3.02 11.87 -26.35
N THR A 121 -2.63 11.55 -25.11
CA THR A 121 -3.55 10.98 -24.11
C THR A 121 -4.21 12.04 -23.24
N GLY A 122 -3.64 13.25 -23.16
CA GLY A 122 -4.04 14.28 -22.21
C GLY A 122 -3.71 13.92 -20.75
N LYS A 123 -2.88 12.89 -20.52
CA LYS A 123 -2.60 12.36 -19.18
C LYS A 123 -1.22 12.77 -18.66
N PRO A 124 -1.07 12.90 -17.34
CA PRO A 124 0.20 13.25 -16.72
C PRO A 124 1.17 12.07 -16.66
N PHE A 125 2.48 12.34 -16.67
CA PHE A 125 3.51 11.32 -16.44
C PHE A 125 4.76 11.91 -15.77
N LEU A 126 5.52 11.07 -15.09
CA LEU A 126 6.85 11.41 -14.56
C LEU A 126 7.90 11.36 -15.68
N SER A 127 8.67 12.42 -15.85
CA SER A 127 9.86 12.38 -16.73
C SER A 127 10.95 11.50 -16.14
N PHE A 128 11.90 11.05 -16.96
CA PHE A 128 13.08 10.34 -16.44
C PHE A 128 13.90 11.21 -15.47
N GLU A 129 13.96 12.53 -15.67
CA GLU A 129 14.61 13.45 -14.73
C GLU A 129 13.90 13.47 -13.36
N GLN A 130 12.57 13.52 -13.36
CA GLN A 130 11.78 13.43 -12.13
C GLN A 130 11.93 12.06 -11.45
N LEU A 131 12.01 10.98 -12.23
CA LEU A 131 12.29 9.65 -11.70
C LEU A 131 13.67 9.60 -11.03
N GLU A 132 14.73 10.13 -11.65
CA GLU A 132 16.06 10.20 -11.03
C GLU A 132 16.06 10.99 -9.71
N GLU A 133 15.29 12.07 -9.64
CA GLU A 133 15.10 12.84 -8.40
C GLU A 133 14.45 11.99 -7.30
N ILE A 134 13.41 11.22 -7.64
CA ILE A 134 12.72 10.31 -6.71
C ILE A 134 13.64 9.17 -6.27
N LYS A 135 14.36 8.56 -7.22
CA LYS A 135 15.35 7.48 -6.96
C LYS A 135 16.42 7.92 -5.98
N ALA A 136 17.01 9.08 -6.21
CA ALA A 136 18.02 9.64 -5.31
C ALA A 136 17.47 9.88 -3.90
N TYR A 137 16.23 10.39 -3.81
CA TYR A 137 15.58 10.63 -2.53
C TYR A 137 15.26 9.33 -1.77
N ALA A 138 14.63 8.36 -2.46
CA ALA A 138 14.31 7.04 -1.90
C ALA A 138 15.57 6.33 -1.37
N LYS A 139 16.65 6.36 -2.15
CA LYS A 139 17.96 5.82 -1.75
C LYS A 139 18.52 6.50 -0.50
N SER A 140 18.40 7.83 -0.37
CA SER A 140 18.83 8.56 0.83
C SER A 140 18.06 8.16 2.10
N LYS A 141 16.88 7.56 1.93
CA LYS A 141 15.99 7.08 2.99
C LYS A 141 15.99 5.55 3.15
N ASN A 142 16.84 4.85 2.39
CA ASN A 142 16.87 3.38 2.30
C ASN A 142 15.52 2.75 1.90
N ILE A 143 14.75 3.45 1.06
CA ILE A 143 13.49 2.94 0.51
C ILE A 143 13.76 2.39 -0.89
N GLU A 144 13.36 1.14 -1.11
CA GLU A 144 13.36 0.51 -2.44
C GLU A 144 12.19 1.05 -3.27
N LEU A 145 12.41 1.30 -4.56
CA LEU A 145 11.35 1.56 -5.52
C LEU A 145 11.07 0.28 -6.31
N ILE A 146 9.82 -0.17 -6.31
CA ILE A 146 9.37 -1.35 -7.05
C ILE A 146 8.46 -0.88 -8.18
N PRO A 147 8.92 -0.87 -9.44
CA PRO A 147 8.06 -0.54 -10.57
C PRO A 147 7.04 -1.65 -10.87
N GLU A 148 5.87 -1.26 -11.34
CA GLU A 148 4.87 -2.17 -11.90
C GLU A 148 4.51 -1.80 -13.34
N VAL A 149 4.65 -2.79 -14.22
CA VAL A 149 4.03 -2.76 -15.55
C VAL A 149 3.02 -3.90 -15.57
N ASP A 150 1.74 -3.54 -15.47
CA ASP A 150 0.68 -4.53 -15.40
C ASP A 150 0.45 -5.24 -16.73
N SER A 151 0.23 -6.55 -16.66
CA SER A 151 -0.09 -7.41 -17.78
C SER A 151 -0.59 -8.78 -17.26
N PRO A 152 -1.48 -9.48 -18.00
CA PRO A 152 -1.85 -9.19 -19.38
C PRO A 152 -3.03 -8.25 -19.58
N ASN A 153 -3.80 -7.94 -18.55
CA ASN A 153 -4.86 -6.92 -18.61
C ASN A 153 -4.30 -5.54 -18.21
N HIS A 154 -5.14 -4.57 -17.80
CA HIS A 154 -4.69 -3.30 -17.20
C HIS A 154 -3.69 -2.52 -18.06
N MET A 155 -3.91 -2.49 -19.38
CA MET A 155 -2.91 -1.95 -20.30
C MET A 155 -3.48 -1.12 -21.47
N THR A 156 -4.72 -0.62 -21.33
CA THR A 156 -5.39 0.15 -22.38
C THR A 156 -4.57 1.36 -22.82
N THR A 157 -3.98 2.12 -21.89
CA THR A 157 -3.18 3.30 -22.27
C THR A 157 -1.87 2.92 -22.99
N ILE A 158 -1.24 1.79 -22.65
CA ILE A 158 -0.09 1.26 -23.41
C ILE A 158 -0.49 1.04 -24.87
N PHE A 159 -1.65 0.42 -25.12
CA PHE A 159 -2.15 0.22 -26.47
C PHE A 159 -2.47 1.53 -27.19
N THR A 160 -3.05 2.52 -26.50
CA THR A 160 -3.31 3.85 -27.09
C THR A 160 -2.02 4.53 -27.54
N LEU A 161 -0.98 4.52 -26.70
CA LEU A 161 0.32 5.11 -27.03
C LEU A 161 0.99 4.37 -28.20
N LEU A 162 0.93 3.04 -28.21
CA LEU A 162 1.44 2.24 -29.31
C LEU A 162 0.68 2.46 -30.61
N GLU A 163 -0.65 2.62 -30.57
CA GLU A 163 -1.45 2.90 -31.77
C GLU A 163 -1.05 4.26 -32.37
N ALA A 164 -0.84 5.28 -31.53
CA ALA A 164 -0.36 6.57 -31.96
C ALA A 164 1.07 6.53 -32.52
N HIS A 165 1.95 5.68 -31.97
CA HIS A 165 3.35 5.59 -32.38
C HIS A 165 3.59 4.66 -33.59
N ARG A 166 2.93 3.50 -33.62
CA ARG A 166 3.19 2.38 -34.54
C ARG A 166 2.00 2.00 -35.41
N GLY A 167 0.83 2.59 -35.18
CA GLY A 167 -0.39 2.33 -35.93
C GLY A 167 -1.20 1.14 -35.39
N LYS A 168 -2.49 1.15 -35.72
CA LYS A 168 -3.48 0.16 -35.26
C LYS A 168 -3.16 -1.28 -35.65
N ASP A 169 -2.60 -1.49 -36.84
CA ASP A 169 -2.22 -2.82 -37.32
C ASP A 169 -1.16 -3.49 -36.46
N PHE A 170 -0.24 -2.71 -35.87
CA PHE A 170 0.73 -3.25 -34.92
C PHE A 170 0.04 -3.68 -33.62
N VAL A 171 -0.82 -2.82 -33.06
CA VAL A 171 -1.54 -3.11 -31.81
C VAL A 171 -2.44 -4.35 -31.95
N ASN A 172 -3.16 -4.49 -33.06
CA ASN A 172 -4.01 -5.65 -33.33
C ASN A 172 -3.24 -6.97 -33.38
N LYS A 173 -1.96 -6.97 -33.75
CA LYS A 173 -1.13 -8.19 -33.78
C LYS A 173 -0.71 -8.65 -32.39
N ILE A 174 -0.51 -7.71 -31.47
CA ILE A 174 -0.01 -8.03 -30.13
C ILE A 174 -1.13 -8.27 -29.11
N LYS A 175 -2.36 -7.77 -29.36
CA LYS A 175 -3.52 -7.98 -28.50
C LYS A 175 -4.03 -9.42 -28.51
N SER A 176 -4.64 -9.80 -27.40
CA SER A 176 -5.42 -11.04 -27.29
C SER A 176 -6.56 -11.02 -28.31
N LYS A 177 -6.90 -12.18 -28.85
CA LYS A 177 -8.09 -12.34 -29.71
C LYS A 177 -9.40 -12.46 -28.90
N TYR A 178 -9.28 -12.57 -27.57
CA TYR A 178 -10.40 -12.81 -26.67
C TYR A 178 -10.80 -11.57 -25.86
N SER A 179 -9.90 -10.61 -25.74
CA SER A 179 -10.12 -9.34 -25.04
C SER A 179 -9.33 -8.23 -25.72
N ASP A 180 -9.99 -7.10 -25.98
CA ASP A 180 -9.36 -5.91 -26.54
C ASP A 180 -8.49 -5.16 -25.51
N GLU A 181 -8.56 -5.56 -24.24
CA GLU A 181 -7.85 -4.95 -23.11
C GLU A 181 -6.62 -5.77 -22.70
N GLU A 182 -6.45 -6.96 -23.29
CA GLU A 182 -5.37 -7.87 -22.94
C GLU A 182 -4.32 -8.02 -24.03
N ILE A 183 -3.07 -8.24 -23.63
CA ILE A 183 -2.02 -8.69 -24.56
C ILE A 183 -2.11 -10.20 -24.79
N ASN A 184 -1.74 -10.65 -25.99
CA ASN A 184 -1.65 -12.06 -26.30
C ASN A 184 -0.42 -12.70 -25.65
N ILE A 185 -0.62 -13.34 -24.49
CA ILE A 185 0.42 -14.02 -23.71
C ILE A 185 1.04 -15.25 -24.38
N THR A 186 0.49 -15.71 -25.51
CA THR A 186 1.03 -16.86 -26.27
C THR A 186 1.83 -16.44 -27.50
N SER A 187 1.76 -15.16 -27.90
CA SER A 187 2.43 -14.66 -29.09
C SER A 187 3.89 -14.28 -28.79
N PRO A 188 4.87 -14.82 -29.53
CA PRO A 188 6.27 -14.42 -29.38
C PRO A 188 6.50 -12.93 -29.61
N GLU A 189 5.73 -12.29 -30.51
CA GLU A 189 5.83 -10.84 -30.78
C GLU A 189 5.36 -10.03 -29.57
N SER A 190 4.24 -10.43 -28.96
CA SER A 190 3.70 -9.82 -27.75
C SER A 190 4.63 -9.95 -26.55
N ILE A 191 5.18 -11.16 -26.33
CA ILE A 191 6.13 -11.42 -25.25
C ILE A 191 7.42 -10.62 -25.46
N ALA A 192 7.93 -10.54 -26.70
CA ALA A 192 9.11 -9.74 -27.01
C ALA A 192 8.87 -8.25 -26.76
N PHE A 193 7.67 -7.74 -27.09
CA PHE A 193 7.27 -6.38 -26.75
C PHE A 193 7.27 -6.14 -25.23
N MET A 194 6.61 -7.02 -24.45
CA MET A 194 6.56 -6.88 -22.99
C MET A 194 7.96 -6.92 -22.36
N LYS A 195 8.83 -7.83 -22.81
CA LYS A 195 10.23 -7.86 -22.35
C LYS A 195 10.98 -6.58 -22.70
N SER A 196 10.72 -5.99 -23.86
CA SER A 196 11.31 -4.70 -24.23
C SER A 196 10.86 -3.59 -23.28
N LEU A 197 9.55 -3.46 -23.04
CA LEU A 197 8.98 -2.42 -22.17
C LEU A 197 9.43 -2.59 -20.71
N ILE A 198 9.30 -3.80 -20.17
CA ILE A 198 9.81 -4.17 -18.83
C ILE A 198 11.31 -3.90 -18.74
N GLY A 199 12.06 -4.19 -19.81
CA GLY A 199 13.49 -3.92 -19.90
C GLY A 199 13.83 -2.44 -19.74
N GLU A 200 13.13 -1.56 -20.46
CA GLU A 200 13.28 -0.10 -20.36
C GLU A 200 12.97 0.40 -18.94
N VAL A 201 11.86 -0.05 -18.36
CA VAL A 201 11.46 0.34 -17.00
C VAL A 201 12.48 -0.16 -15.97
N ALA A 202 12.93 -1.42 -16.08
CA ALA A 202 13.95 -1.98 -15.19
C ALA A 202 15.25 -1.17 -15.26
N ASP A 203 15.68 -0.78 -16.46
CA ASP A 203 16.88 0.03 -16.65
C ASP A 203 16.69 1.48 -16.12
N ALA A 204 15.50 2.06 -16.29
CA ALA A 204 15.17 3.39 -15.75
C ALA A 204 15.18 3.43 -14.21
N PHE A 205 14.68 2.38 -13.55
CA PHE A 205 14.72 2.27 -12.09
C PHE A 205 16.11 1.90 -11.57
N GLY A 206 16.89 1.10 -12.30
CA GLY A 206 18.29 0.81 -11.98
C GLY A 206 18.49 0.32 -10.53
N ASP A 207 19.47 0.88 -9.82
CA ASP A 207 19.88 0.40 -8.49
C ASP A 207 18.94 0.78 -7.33
N SER A 208 17.87 1.55 -7.59
CA SER A 208 16.83 1.80 -6.59
C SER A 208 15.87 0.63 -6.44
N SER A 209 15.92 -0.35 -7.35
CA SER A 209 15.02 -1.50 -7.41
C SER A 209 15.81 -2.81 -7.27
N ARG A 210 15.26 -3.74 -6.49
CA ARG A 210 15.66 -5.16 -6.45
C ARG A 210 14.52 -6.07 -6.90
N HIS A 211 13.30 -5.55 -6.92
CA HIS A 211 12.09 -6.23 -7.33
C HIS A 211 11.37 -5.49 -8.45
N PHE A 212 10.73 -6.24 -9.34
CA PHE A 212 9.86 -5.72 -10.40
C PHE A 212 8.51 -6.42 -10.33
N HIS A 213 7.41 -5.66 -10.32
CA HIS A 213 6.06 -6.19 -10.32
C HIS A 213 5.55 -6.33 -11.77
N ILE A 214 5.08 -7.52 -12.15
CA ILE A 214 4.60 -7.79 -13.51
C ILE A 214 3.06 -7.72 -13.62
N GLY A 215 2.39 -7.30 -12.55
CA GLY A 215 0.94 -7.26 -12.45
C GLY A 215 0.33 -8.64 -12.28
N GLY A 216 -0.61 -8.99 -13.16
CA GLY A 216 -1.16 -10.33 -13.29
C GLY A 216 -2.48 -10.54 -12.53
N ASP A 217 -3.21 -9.46 -12.29
CA ASP A 217 -4.56 -9.42 -11.74
C ASP A 217 -5.63 -9.26 -12.83
N GLU A 218 -6.88 -9.55 -12.43
CA GLU A 218 -8.13 -9.33 -13.17
C GLU A 218 -8.15 -9.61 -14.69
N PHE A 219 -7.41 -10.62 -15.14
CA PHE A 219 -7.38 -11.03 -16.54
C PHE A 219 -8.25 -12.26 -16.83
N GLY A 220 -8.62 -12.43 -18.08
CA GLY A 220 -9.39 -13.55 -18.59
C GLY A 220 -8.57 -14.84 -18.62
N TYR A 221 -8.84 -15.74 -17.68
CA TYR A 221 -8.33 -17.11 -17.74
C TYR A 221 -9.41 -18.14 -17.37
N SER A 222 -9.22 -19.37 -17.86
CA SER A 222 -9.93 -20.55 -17.40
C SER A 222 -8.96 -21.52 -16.76
N VAL A 223 -9.47 -22.52 -16.03
CA VAL A 223 -8.64 -23.61 -15.49
C VAL A 223 -7.84 -24.28 -16.62
N ASP A 224 -8.45 -24.46 -17.78
CA ASP A 224 -7.84 -25.14 -18.92
C ASP A 224 -6.75 -24.30 -19.59
N SER A 225 -6.93 -22.97 -19.71
CA SER A 225 -5.95 -22.08 -20.38
C SER A 225 -4.92 -21.45 -19.45
N ASN A 226 -5.08 -21.54 -18.12
CA ASN A 226 -4.19 -20.88 -17.16
C ASN A 226 -2.70 -21.29 -17.28
N HIS A 227 -2.40 -22.47 -17.82
CA HIS A 227 -1.02 -22.89 -18.07
C HIS A 227 -0.26 -21.94 -19.03
N GLU A 228 -0.95 -21.24 -19.92
CA GLU A 228 -0.37 -20.21 -20.79
C GLU A 228 0.10 -19.00 -19.97
N PHE A 229 -0.69 -18.58 -18.98
CA PHE A 229 -0.31 -17.52 -18.05
C PHE A 229 0.90 -17.91 -17.20
N ILE A 230 0.95 -19.15 -16.71
CA ILE A 230 2.12 -19.62 -15.95
C ILE A 230 3.39 -19.61 -16.81
N ALA A 231 3.29 -20.02 -18.08
CA ALA A 231 4.41 -19.96 -19.02
C ALA A 231 4.86 -18.51 -19.27
N TYR A 232 3.91 -17.59 -19.48
CA TYR A 232 4.15 -16.16 -19.64
C TYR A 232 4.85 -15.54 -18.41
N ALA A 233 4.30 -15.75 -17.21
CA ALA A 233 4.86 -15.24 -15.96
C ALA A 233 6.27 -15.80 -15.69
N ASN A 234 6.50 -17.10 -15.95
CA ASN A 234 7.82 -17.72 -15.82
C ASN A 234 8.85 -17.16 -16.80
N ASP A 235 8.43 -16.86 -18.03
CA ASP A 235 9.31 -16.30 -19.05
C ASP A 235 9.69 -14.84 -18.74
N LEU A 236 8.74 -14.02 -18.29
CA LEU A 236 9.03 -12.68 -17.77
C LEU A 236 9.91 -12.71 -16.53
N SER A 237 9.65 -13.64 -15.61
CA SER A 237 10.47 -13.83 -14.41
C SER A 237 11.90 -14.22 -14.75
N SER A 238 12.08 -15.13 -15.71
CA SER A 238 13.41 -15.54 -16.19
C SER A 238 14.17 -14.38 -16.85
N PHE A 239 13.47 -13.51 -17.57
CA PHE A 239 14.05 -12.28 -18.13
C PHE A 239 14.47 -11.29 -17.05
N LEU A 240 13.61 -11.02 -16.07
CA LEU A 240 13.92 -10.13 -14.94
C LEU A 240 15.10 -10.65 -14.10
N LYS A 241 15.17 -11.96 -13.88
CA LYS A 241 16.30 -12.60 -13.18
C LYS A 241 17.63 -12.35 -13.90
N GLN A 242 17.66 -12.36 -15.24
CA GLN A 242 18.87 -12.02 -16.00
C GLN A 242 19.30 -10.56 -15.82
N LYS A 243 18.36 -9.67 -15.49
CA LYS A 243 18.62 -8.27 -15.12
C LYS A 243 18.90 -8.09 -13.62
N GLY A 244 18.96 -9.18 -12.85
CA GLY A 244 19.25 -9.17 -11.42
C GLY A 244 18.07 -8.79 -10.53
N LEU A 245 16.84 -8.83 -11.05
CA LEU A 245 15.62 -8.45 -10.35
C LEU A 245 14.81 -9.68 -9.93
N THR A 246 14.19 -9.60 -8.75
CA THR A 246 13.22 -10.60 -8.28
C THR A 246 11.82 -10.19 -8.72
N THR A 247 11.05 -11.13 -9.24
CA THR A 247 9.70 -10.86 -9.75
C THR A 247 8.66 -10.84 -8.63
N ARG A 248 7.73 -9.88 -8.69
CA ARG A 248 6.47 -9.88 -7.95
C ARG A 248 5.26 -9.99 -8.88
N ILE A 249 4.20 -10.62 -8.39
CA ILE A 249 2.96 -10.84 -9.13
C ILE A 249 1.75 -10.83 -8.17
N TRP A 250 0.61 -10.34 -8.65
CA TRP A 250 -0.68 -10.51 -7.97
C TRP A 250 -1.12 -11.98 -7.99
N ASN A 251 -2.00 -12.38 -7.06
CA ASN A 251 -2.31 -13.79 -6.83
C ASN A 251 -3.42 -14.39 -7.72
N ASP A 252 -4.10 -13.60 -8.55
CA ASP A 252 -5.30 -13.99 -9.29
C ASP A 252 -5.09 -15.20 -10.19
N GLY A 253 -4.03 -15.19 -10.98
CA GLY A 253 -3.69 -16.25 -11.92
C GLY A 253 -3.08 -17.50 -11.29
N ILE A 254 -2.87 -17.54 -9.96
CA ILE A 254 -2.25 -18.67 -9.27
C ILE A 254 -3.34 -19.63 -8.76
N ILE A 255 -3.52 -20.74 -9.48
CA ILE A 255 -4.55 -21.73 -9.18
C ILE A 255 -3.96 -23.06 -8.72
N LYS A 256 -4.73 -23.82 -7.94
CA LYS A 256 -4.30 -25.11 -7.37
C LYS A 256 -3.81 -26.10 -8.43
N ALA A 257 -4.41 -26.06 -9.63
CA ALA A 257 -4.08 -26.97 -10.73
C ALA A 257 -2.70 -26.71 -11.37
N THR A 258 -2.17 -25.50 -11.26
CA THR A 258 -0.97 -25.08 -12.00
C THR A 258 0.11 -24.42 -11.12
N VAL A 259 -0.17 -24.17 -9.84
CA VAL A 259 0.77 -23.56 -8.88
C VAL A 259 2.14 -24.25 -8.85
N ASP A 260 2.18 -25.57 -8.98
CA ASP A 260 3.42 -26.36 -9.00
C ASP A 260 4.30 -26.11 -10.23
N LYS A 261 3.78 -25.41 -11.26
CA LYS A 261 4.51 -25.03 -12.47
C LYS A 261 5.02 -23.59 -12.44
N LEU A 262 4.56 -22.76 -11.49
CA LEU A 262 5.01 -21.39 -11.34
C LEU A 262 6.44 -21.38 -10.76
N ASN A 263 7.29 -20.50 -11.27
CA ASN A 263 8.66 -20.34 -10.77
C ASN A 263 8.61 -20.00 -9.26
N PRO A 264 9.16 -20.85 -8.37
CA PRO A 264 9.07 -20.64 -6.93
C PRO A 264 9.88 -19.44 -6.41
N GLU A 265 10.74 -18.84 -7.24
CA GLU A 265 11.44 -17.59 -6.90
C GLU A 265 10.55 -16.35 -7.04
N ILE A 266 9.40 -16.45 -7.73
CA ILE A 266 8.43 -15.36 -7.82
C ILE A 266 7.83 -15.12 -6.43
N GLN A 267 7.80 -13.85 -6.02
CA GLN A 267 7.14 -13.41 -4.80
C GLN A 267 5.69 -13.02 -5.11
N VAL A 268 4.75 -13.39 -4.25
CA VAL A 268 3.32 -13.14 -4.47
C VAL A 268 2.85 -11.99 -3.59
N THR A 269 2.20 -10.99 -4.18
CA THR A 269 1.45 -9.94 -3.48
C THR A 269 -0.01 -10.41 -3.39
N TYR A 270 -0.41 -10.93 -2.22
CA TYR A 270 -1.69 -11.60 -2.06
C TYR A 270 -2.76 -10.64 -1.54
N TRP A 271 -3.68 -10.22 -2.40
CA TRP A 271 -4.67 -9.20 -2.08
C TRP A 271 -6.04 -9.76 -1.72
N SER A 272 -6.51 -10.78 -2.45
CA SER A 272 -7.84 -11.38 -2.24
C SER A 272 -7.90 -12.82 -2.73
N TYR A 273 -8.61 -13.68 -1.99
CA TYR A 273 -8.80 -15.08 -2.37
C TYR A 273 -9.76 -15.22 -3.56
N ASP A 274 -10.74 -14.33 -3.67
CA ASP A 274 -11.77 -14.37 -4.71
C ASP A 274 -11.84 -13.10 -5.55
N GLY A 275 -10.87 -12.19 -5.42
CA GLY A 275 -10.84 -10.94 -6.16
C GLY A 275 -12.03 -10.05 -5.84
N ASP A 276 -12.48 -10.06 -4.57
CA ASP A 276 -13.54 -9.23 -3.99
C ASP A 276 -14.85 -9.19 -4.80
N VAL A 277 -15.13 -10.28 -5.51
CA VAL A 277 -16.31 -10.40 -6.35
C VAL A 277 -17.56 -10.40 -5.48
N GLN A 278 -18.48 -9.48 -5.77
CA GLN A 278 -19.72 -9.32 -4.99
C GLN A 278 -20.68 -10.50 -5.16
N ASN A 279 -20.57 -11.23 -6.27
CA ASN A 279 -21.38 -12.41 -6.54
C ASN A 279 -20.88 -13.61 -5.71
N LYS A 280 -21.70 -14.07 -4.75
CA LYS A 280 -21.37 -15.19 -3.86
C LYS A 280 -21.03 -16.50 -4.59
N GLN A 281 -21.72 -16.81 -5.69
CA GLN A 281 -21.45 -18.01 -6.47
C GLN A 281 -20.08 -17.90 -7.15
N ALA A 282 -19.78 -16.77 -7.78
CA ALA A 282 -18.47 -16.51 -8.37
C ALA A 282 -17.35 -16.56 -7.32
N SER A 283 -17.58 -15.99 -6.13
CA SER A 283 -16.64 -16.07 -5.00
C SER A 283 -16.36 -17.53 -4.61
N GLN A 284 -17.41 -18.34 -4.45
CA GLN A 284 -17.27 -19.77 -4.13
C GLN A 284 -16.50 -20.54 -5.22
N GLU A 285 -16.77 -20.27 -6.51
CA GLU A 285 -16.05 -20.90 -7.60
C GLU A 285 -14.57 -20.49 -7.65
N ARG A 286 -14.27 -19.19 -7.47
CA ARG A 286 -12.89 -18.70 -7.40
C ARG A 286 -12.12 -19.35 -6.24
N ARG A 287 -12.72 -19.46 -5.04
CA ARG A 287 -12.10 -20.11 -3.87
C ARG A 287 -11.88 -21.61 -4.03
N LYS A 288 -12.70 -22.30 -4.84
CA LYS A 288 -12.44 -23.72 -5.19
C LYS A 288 -11.17 -23.84 -6.04
N ILE A 289 -10.94 -22.91 -6.96
CA ILE A 289 -9.91 -23.00 -8.00
C ILE A 289 -8.58 -22.35 -7.59
N ARG A 290 -8.62 -21.11 -7.09
CA ARG A 290 -7.44 -20.31 -6.71
C ARG A 290 -6.69 -20.95 -5.55
N ALA A 291 -5.39 -20.75 -5.50
CA ALA A 291 -4.58 -21.13 -4.34
C ALA A 291 -4.80 -20.12 -3.20
N SER A 292 -5.00 -20.64 -1.99
CA SER A 292 -5.05 -19.80 -0.77
C SER A 292 -3.64 -19.33 -0.39
N MET A 293 -3.50 -18.28 0.42
CA MET A 293 -2.17 -17.89 0.94
C MET A 293 -1.47 -19.05 1.69
N PRO A 294 -2.16 -19.83 2.56
CA PRO A 294 -1.57 -21.04 3.16
C PRO A 294 -1.07 -22.06 2.12
N ASP A 295 -1.82 -22.30 1.03
CA ASP A 295 -1.38 -23.21 -0.03
C ASP A 295 -0.05 -22.73 -0.65
N LEU A 296 0.07 -21.42 -0.91
CA LEU A 296 1.29 -20.82 -1.47
C LEU A 296 2.47 -20.96 -0.50
N ILE A 297 2.24 -20.68 0.79
CA ILE A 297 3.27 -20.84 1.83
C ILE A 297 3.72 -22.30 1.95
N GLU A 298 2.79 -23.26 1.92
CA GLU A 298 3.11 -24.70 1.97
C GLU A 298 3.92 -25.15 0.75
N LYS A 299 3.63 -24.56 -0.42
CA LYS A 299 4.40 -24.77 -1.65
C LYS A 299 5.75 -24.03 -1.67
N GLY A 300 6.08 -23.29 -0.62
CA GLY A 300 7.37 -22.62 -0.45
C GLY A 300 7.47 -21.24 -1.11
N PHE A 301 6.34 -20.68 -1.57
CA PHE A 301 6.33 -19.32 -2.09
C PHE A 301 6.52 -18.30 -0.98
N ASN A 302 7.19 -17.23 -1.38
CA ASN A 302 7.36 -16.02 -0.60
C ASN A 302 6.15 -15.11 -0.84
N VAL A 303 5.40 -14.78 0.22
CA VAL A 303 4.15 -14.03 0.09
C VAL A 303 4.16 -12.74 0.91
N LEU A 304 3.71 -11.63 0.32
CA LEU A 304 3.36 -10.40 1.02
C LEU A 304 1.84 -10.32 1.16
N ASN A 305 1.37 -9.90 2.33
CA ASN A 305 -0.05 -9.71 2.61
C ASN A 305 -0.51 -8.32 2.13
N TYR A 306 -1.42 -8.31 1.16
CA TYR A 306 -2.06 -7.13 0.58
C TYR A 306 -3.58 -7.16 0.82
N ASN A 307 -4.05 -7.92 1.82
CA ASN A 307 -5.47 -8.11 2.18
C ASN A 307 -6.30 -6.84 1.99
N SER A 308 -7.11 -6.82 0.94
CA SER A 308 -7.83 -5.62 0.49
C SER A 308 -8.75 -5.03 1.55
N TYR A 309 -9.37 -5.85 2.39
CA TYR A 309 -10.30 -5.36 3.43
C TYR A 309 -9.63 -4.37 4.39
N TYR A 310 -8.41 -4.68 4.83
CA TYR A 310 -7.69 -3.85 5.78
C TYR A 310 -6.65 -2.95 5.12
N LEU A 311 -6.05 -3.40 4.03
CA LEU A 311 -4.83 -2.82 3.50
C LEU A 311 -5.05 -2.06 2.18
N TYR A 312 -6.28 -1.98 1.67
CA TYR A 312 -6.59 -1.10 0.54
C TYR A 312 -7.26 0.18 1.02
N VAL A 313 -6.88 1.29 0.40
CA VAL A 313 -7.57 2.55 0.49
C VAL A 313 -7.91 2.99 -0.91
N ASN A 314 -9.18 3.32 -1.12
CA ASN A 314 -9.63 4.00 -2.32
C ASN A 314 -10.14 5.39 -1.91
N PRO A 315 -9.28 6.43 -1.92
CA PRO A 315 -9.66 7.78 -1.55
C PRO A 315 -10.84 8.22 -2.41
N LYS A 316 -11.86 8.79 -1.79
CA LYS A 316 -13.00 9.41 -2.44
C LYS A 316 -13.19 10.81 -1.87
N GLN A 317 -13.85 11.73 -2.58
CA GLN A 317 -13.98 13.13 -2.15
C GLN A 317 -14.44 13.32 -0.69
N GLU A 318 -15.25 12.40 -0.15
CA GLU A 318 -15.73 12.38 1.24
C GLU A 318 -14.74 11.80 2.27
N TRP A 319 -13.70 11.10 1.81
CA TRP A 319 -12.71 10.44 2.68
C TRP A 319 -11.72 11.43 3.32
N GLY A 320 -11.70 12.67 2.85
CA GLY A 320 -10.78 13.75 3.23
C GLY A 320 -10.96 14.33 4.63
N THR A 321 -11.35 13.54 5.63
CA THR A 321 -11.40 13.97 7.02
C THR A 321 -10.58 13.04 7.91
N SER A 322 -9.98 13.61 8.96
CA SER A 322 -9.16 12.88 9.93
C SER A 322 -9.92 11.74 10.57
N TYR A 323 -11.24 11.87 10.71
CA TYR A 323 -12.13 10.82 11.19
C TYR A 323 -12.05 9.50 10.39
N ASN A 324 -12.10 9.55 9.06
CA ASN A 324 -12.13 8.34 8.23
C ASN A 324 -10.76 7.64 8.26
N SER A 325 -9.69 8.45 8.26
CA SER A 325 -8.31 8.00 8.47
C SER A 325 -8.10 7.37 9.85
N ASP A 326 -8.58 8.03 10.91
CA ASP A 326 -8.50 7.55 12.30
C ASP A 326 -9.26 6.24 12.47
N PHE A 327 -10.45 6.12 11.85
CA PHE A 327 -11.24 4.88 11.89
C PHE A 327 -10.49 3.71 11.27
N ALA A 328 -10.04 3.86 10.01
CA ALA A 328 -9.30 2.80 9.32
C ALA A 328 -8.05 2.40 10.12
N THR A 329 -7.35 3.39 10.67
CA THR A 329 -6.20 3.18 11.55
C THR A 329 -6.54 2.34 12.78
N ARG A 330 -7.64 2.67 13.48
CA ARG A 330 -8.11 1.89 14.65
C ARG A 330 -8.54 0.48 14.28
N ASP A 331 -9.23 0.31 13.16
CA ASP A 331 -9.70 -1.01 12.73
C ASP A 331 -8.51 -1.95 12.47
N ILE A 332 -7.49 -1.47 11.77
CA ILE A 332 -6.22 -2.22 11.61
C ILE A 332 -5.56 -2.51 12.94
N ILE A 333 -5.46 -1.52 13.83
CA ILE A 333 -4.80 -1.71 15.14
C ILE A 333 -5.49 -2.80 15.96
N ASN A 334 -6.82 -2.84 15.93
CA ASN A 334 -7.59 -3.75 16.77
C ASN A 334 -7.88 -5.11 16.14
N ARG A 335 -8.05 -5.18 14.81
CA ARG A 335 -8.62 -6.37 14.14
C ARG A 335 -7.71 -7.00 13.10
N TRP A 336 -6.73 -6.28 12.57
CA TRP A 336 -5.80 -6.88 11.62
C TRP A 336 -4.56 -7.46 12.31
N SER A 337 -3.98 -8.53 11.79
CA SER A 337 -2.60 -8.93 12.09
C SER A 337 -1.98 -9.47 10.82
N LEU A 338 -0.65 -9.63 10.77
CA LEU A 338 0.04 -10.06 9.55
C LEU A 338 -0.50 -11.38 8.98
N GLY A 339 -1.01 -12.27 9.86
CA GLY A 339 -1.62 -13.54 9.48
C GLY A 339 -3.05 -13.46 8.95
N VAL A 340 -3.74 -12.31 9.04
CA VAL A 340 -5.11 -12.13 8.53
C VAL A 340 -5.05 -11.72 7.07
N TRP A 341 -5.34 -12.66 6.18
CA TRP A 341 -5.11 -12.52 4.73
C TRP A 341 -6.39 -12.62 3.87
N ASP A 342 -7.46 -13.22 4.39
CA ASP A 342 -8.71 -13.49 3.66
C ASP A 342 -9.81 -12.52 4.09
N GLY A 343 -9.71 -11.26 3.66
CA GLY A 343 -10.63 -10.21 4.08
C GLY A 343 -10.66 -10.04 5.59
N GLU A 344 -11.87 -10.01 6.17
CA GLU A 344 -12.06 -9.95 7.63
C GLU A 344 -12.00 -11.31 8.34
N ASN A 345 -11.76 -12.41 7.60
CA ASN A 345 -11.83 -13.76 8.15
C ASN A 345 -10.64 -14.05 9.09
N GLN A 346 -10.93 -14.11 10.39
CA GLN A 346 -9.96 -14.43 11.43
C GLN A 346 -9.73 -15.94 11.60
N GLN A 347 -10.65 -16.78 11.10
CA GLN A 347 -10.66 -18.21 11.39
C GLN A 347 -9.57 -18.96 10.63
N ASN A 348 -9.29 -18.55 9.39
CA ASN A 348 -8.24 -19.12 8.55
C ASN A 348 -6.93 -18.29 8.56
N ALA A 349 -6.79 -17.39 9.54
CA ALA A 349 -5.59 -16.60 9.70
C ALA A 349 -4.36 -17.51 9.92
N VAL A 350 -3.28 -17.21 9.22
CA VAL A 350 -1.99 -17.93 9.34
C VAL A 350 -1.40 -17.65 10.72
N LYS A 351 -1.27 -18.69 11.54
CA LYS A 351 -0.76 -18.55 12.92
C LYS A 351 0.76 -18.35 12.98
N ASN A 352 1.50 -19.03 12.11
CA ASN A 352 2.94 -18.82 12.00
C ASN A 352 3.23 -17.83 10.86
N THR A 353 3.43 -16.57 11.22
CA THR A 353 3.67 -15.47 10.28
C THR A 353 5.12 -15.40 9.80
N ASP A 354 6.04 -16.25 10.27
CA ASP A 354 7.46 -16.27 9.85
C ASP A 354 7.60 -16.39 8.33
N LYS A 355 6.68 -17.11 7.69
CA LYS A 355 6.64 -17.36 6.24
C LYS A 355 5.95 -16.26 5.42
N ILE A 356 5.32 -15.29 6.07
CA ILE A 356 4.77 -14.10 5.41
C ILE A 356 5.88 -13.04 5.38
N MET A 357 6.34 -12.64 4.21
CA MET A 357 7.47 -11.73 4.06
C MET A 357 7.19 -10.33 4.62
N GLY A 358 5.93 -9.92 4.67
CA GLY A 358 5.54 -8.58 5.06
C GLY A 358 4.17 -8.20 4.53
N ALA A 359 3.89 -6.91 4.49
CA ALA A 359 2.62 -6.36 4.02
C ALA A 359 2.81 -4.96 3.43
N ALA A 360 1.82 -4.50 2.65
CA ALA A 360 1.77 -3.12 2.18
C ALA A 360 0.36 -2.56 2.31
N LEU A 361 0.29 -1.26 2.55
CA LEU A 361 -0.90 -0.49 2.21
C LEU A 361 -0.95 -0.31 0.68
N ALA A 362 -2.09 -0.46 0.03
CA ALA A 362 -2.30 -0.04 -1.35
C ALA A 362 -3.28 1.14 -1.38
N ILE A 363 -2.82 2.27 -1.94
CA ILE A 363 -3.66 3.45 -2.18
C ILE A 363 -4.00 3.46 -3.66
N TRP A 364 -5.22 3.05 -3.98
CA TRP A 364 -5.77 3.03 -5.34
C TRP A 364 -6.41 4.37 -5.70
N GLY A 365 -6.43 4.73 -6.99
CA GLY A 365 -6.79 6.07 -7.44
C GLY A 365 -8.16 6.22 -8.10
N GLU A 366 -8.95 5.16 -8.27
CA GLU A 366 -10.15 5.16 -9.13
C GLU A 366 -11.20 6.20 -8.70
N ASN A 367 -11.39 6.36 -7.38
CA ASN A 367 -12.42 7.26 -6.85
C ASN A 367 -11.86 8.59 -6.34
N ALA A 368 -10.55 8.83 -6.49
CA ALA A 368 -9.90 10.02 -5.94
C ALA A 368 -10.40 11.32 -6.61
N GLY A 369 -10.87 11.23 -7.85
CA GLY A 369 -11.45 12.35 -8.59
C GLY A 369 -10.53 13.57 -8.59
N SER A 370 -11.04 14.71 -8.10
CA SER A 370 -10.30 15.97 -8.00
C SER A 370 -9.60 16.21 -6.66
N MET A 371 -9.53 15.21 -5.77
CA MET A 371 -8.81 15.35 -4.51
C MET A 371 -7.36 15.74 -4.75
N SER A 372 -6.81 16.60 -3.92
CA SER A 372 -5.39 16.93 -4.04
C SER A 372 -4.54 15.75 -3.56
N SER A 373 -3.45 15.45 -4.26
CA SER A 373 -2.50 14.40 -3.88
C SER A 373 -1.94 14.62 -2.46
N LYS A 374 -1.78 15.88 -2.03
CA LYS A 374 -1.38 16.25 -0.66
C LYS A 374 -2.44 15.87 0.38
N THR A 375 -3.72 16.04 0.06
CA THR A 375 -4.83 15.62 0.92
C THR A 375 -4.82 14.11 1.11
N ILE A 376 -4.63 13.35 0.02
CA ILE A 376 -4.53 11.89 0.08
C ILE A 376 -3.35 11.46 0.94
N GLN A 377 -2.16 12.05 0.72
CA GLN A 377 -0.98 11.76 1.54
C GLN A 377 -1.19 12.05 3.02
N LYS A 378 -1.75 13.21 3.36
CA LYS A 378 -2.05 13.60 4.74
C LYS A 378 -2.95 12.58 5.44
N TYR A 379 -4.03 12.16 4.77
CA TYR A 379 -5.03 11.26 5.38
C TYR A 379 -4.70 9.77 5.28
N THR A 380 -3.73 9.37 4.48
CA THR A 380 -3.23 7.98 4.47
C THR A 380 -2.00 7.78 5.35
N ALA A 381 -1.37 8.85 5.84
CA ALA A 381 -0.11 8.76 6.58
C ALA A 381 -0.19 7.92 7.87
N GLY A 382 -1.19 8.16 8.73
CA GLY A 382 -1.35 7.42 9.99
C GLY A 382 -1.69 5.94 9.78
N LEU A 383 -2.44 5.66 8.71
CA LEU A 383 -2.78 4.32 8.28
C LEU A 383 -1.54 3.55 7.81
N LEU A 384 -0.75 4.17 6.93
CA LEU A 384 0.50 3.63 6.42
C LEU A 384 1.48 3.34 7.56
N GLU A 385 1.62 4.27 8.50
CA GLU A 385 2.45 4.11 9.68
C GLU A 385 2.02 2.89 10.50
N SER A 386 0.71 2.76 10.74
CA SER A 386 0.15 1.66 11.55
C SER A 386 0.37 0.29 10.90
N ILE A 387 0.17 0.18 9.60
CA ILE A 387 0.39 -1.06 8.84
C ILE A 387 1.87 -1.47 8.89
N ILE A 388 2.79 -0.54 8.61
CA ILE A 388 4.23 -0.82 8.65
C ILE A 388 4.66 -1.27 10.05
N ARG A 389 4.23 -0.55 11.09
CA ARG A 389 4.58 -0.90 12.48
C ARG A 389 4.02 -2.27 12.87
N LYS A 390 2.78 -2.60 12.53
CA LYS A 390 2.19 -3.92 12.83
C LYS A 390 2.86 -5.05 12.07
N THR A 391 3.26 -4.80 10.82
CA THR A 391 4.02 -5.76 10.01
C THR A 391 5.34 -6.13 10.67
N HIS A 392 6.02 -5.17 11.30
CA HIS A 392 7.30 -5.40 11.98
C HIS A 392 7.15 -5.88 13.43
N ALA A 393 6.06 -5.53 14.12
CA ALA A 393 5.85 -5.90 15.51
C ALA A 393 5.63 -7.41 15.70
N GLU A 394 5.06 -8.10 14.71
CA GLU A 394 4.96 -9.58 14.69
C GLU A 394 6.33 -10.28 14.53
N ALA A 395 7.38 -9.54 14.15
CA ALA A 395 8.75 -10.04 14.10
C ALA A 395 9.55 -9.73 15.38
N ASP A 396 9.02 -8.90 16.28
CA ASP A 396 9.63 -8.51 17.55
C ASP A 396 9.03 -9.34 18.72
N SER A 397 9.82 -9.67 19.74
CA SER A 397 9.34 -10.37 20.95
C SER A 397 8.14 -9.66 21.60
N GLY A 398 7.14 -10.41 22.07
CA GLY A 398 5.84 -9.92 22.56
C GLY A 398 5.85 -8.74 23.56
N ASP A 399 6.94 -8.51 24.28
CA ASP A 399 7.10 -7.35 25.19
C ASP A 399 7.22 -6.00 24.45
N LYS A 400 7.86 -5.99 23.26
CA LYS A 400 7.91 -4.80 22.39
C LYS A 400 6.58 -4.54 21.69
N LEU A 401 5.86 -5.61 21.32
CA LEU A 401 4.51 -5.53 20.75
C LEU A 401 3.58 -4.78 21.72
N MET A 402 3.64 -5.11 23.02
CA MET A 402 2.84 -4.45 24.05
C MET A 402 3.26 -3.00 24.31
N GLN A 403 4.55 -2.65 24.23
CA GLN A 403 5.00 -1.26 24.31
C GLN A 403 4.61 -0.44 23.08
N ASN A 404 4.75 -0.98 21.87
CA ASN A 404 4.36 -0.32 20.63
C ASN A 404 2.83 -0.14 20.54
N LEU A 405 2.05 -1.13 20.99
CA LEU A 405 0.59 -1.04 21.07
C LEU A 405 0.11 -0.15 22.23
N ALA A 406 0.83 -0.06 23.35
CA ALA A 406 0.53 0.88 24.43
C ALA A 406 0.78 2.35 24.03
N VAL A 407 1.80 2.60 23.18
CA VAL A 407 2.03 3.91 22.57
C VAL A 407 0.92 4.26 21.57
N LEU A 408 0.37 3.27 20.85
CA LEU A 408 -0.79 3.45 19.96
C LEU A 408 -2.09 3.68 20.76
N SER A 409 -2.36 2.89 21.81
CA SER A 409 -3.62 2.94 22.58
C SER A 409 -3.66 3.98 23.72
N GLY A 410 -2.52 4.57 24.07
CA GLY A 410 -2.40 5.55 25.15
C GLY A 410 -2.83 6.95 24.73
N ASN A 411 -4.13 7.24 24.85
CA ASN A 411 -4.81 8.55 24.71
C ASN A 411 -5.09 9.10 23.29
N SER A 412 -4.28 8.84 22.25
CA SER A 412 -4.51 9.47 20.94
C SER A 412 -5.59 8.80 20.08
N LEU A 413 -5.85 7.50 20.24
CA LEU A 413 -6.82 6.78 19.40
C LEU A 413 -8.27 6.85 19.88
N LYS A 414 -8.54 7.14 21.16
CA LYS A 414 -9.91 7.39 21.65
C LYS A 414 -10.44 8.77 21.25
N GLN A 415 -9.54 9.62 20.75
CA GLN A 415 -9.81 10.99 20.37
C GLN A 415 -9.70 11.12 18.85
N SER A 416 -10.72 11.67 18.20
CA SER A 416 -10.60 12.09 16.80
C SER A 416 -10.59 13.59 16.74
N TYR A 417 -9.89 14.13 15.74
CA TYR A 417 -9.85 15.55 15.49
C TYR A 417 -10.61 15.86 14.21
N MET A 418 -11.26 17.01 14.16
CA MET A 418 -11.94 17.53 12.98
C MET A 418 -11.16 18.74 12.46
N ASP A 419 -10.75 18.70 11.20
CA ASP A 419 -10.00 19.77 10.52
C ASP A 419 -10.90 20.51 9.53
N TRP A 420 -11.30 21.72 9.91
CA TRP A 420 -12.22 22.56 9.14
C TRP A 420 -11.72 22.95 7.75
N SER A 421 -10.42 22.84 7.45
CA SER A 421 -9.90 23.14 6.12
C SER A 421 -10.35 22.14 5.04
N LEU A 422 -10.79 20.94 5.44
CA LEU A 422 -10.97 19.81 4.53
C LEU A 422 -12.41 19.25 4.51
N ILE A 423 -13.29 19.77 5.37
CA ILE A 423 -14.69 19.34 5.53
C ILE A 423 -15.59 19.86 4.42
N GLN A 424 -16.59 19.11 3.99
CA GLN A 424 -17.58 19.56 3.00
C GLN A 424 -18.91 19.99 3.63
N ASP A 425 -19.68 20.82 2.92
CA ASP A 425 -21.05 21.14 3.34
C ASP A 425 -21.93 19.88 3.24
N GLY A 426 -22.74 19.63 4.27
CA GLY A 426 -23.60 18.45 4.37
C GLY A 426 -22.94 17.21 4.98
N GLU A 427 -21.64 17.23 5.27
CA GLU A 427 -20.87 16.07 5.73
C GLU A 427 -21.37 15.52 7.09
N ALA A 428 -21.32 14.20 7.27
CA ALA A 428 -21.81 13.50 8.46
C ALA A 428 -20.75 12.58 9.10
N PHE A 429 -20.65 12.61 10.42
CA PHE A 429 -19.66 11.89 11.23
C PHE A 429 -20.37 10.94 12.20
N ASN A 430 -19.98 9.65 12.29
CA ASN A 430 -20.60 8.67 13.20
C ASN A 430 -19.65 8.13 14.28
N LEU A 431 -19.68 8.72 15.47
CA LEU A 431 -18.77 8.39 16.56
C LEU A 431 -18.89 6.95 17.12
N GLN A 432 -19.93 6.21 16.75
CA GLN A 432 -20.04 4.80 17.16
C GLN A 432 -19.28 3.88 16.22
N ASP A 433 -19.49 4.04 14.91
CA ASP A 433 -18.87 3.19 13.90
C ASP A 433 -17.35 3.33 13.94
N ASN A 434 -16.86 4.51 14.33
CA ASN A 434 -15.45 4.78 14.31
C ASN A 434 -14.67 4.36 15.57
N GLY A 435 -15.32 3.96 16.67
CA GLY A 435 -14.66 3.68 17.95
C GLY A 435 -14.08 4.91 18.68
N THR A 436 -14.49 6.13 18.32
CA THR A 436 -14.06 7.39 18.95
C THR A 436 -14.87 7.65 20.21
N GLU A 437 -14.20 7.76 21.35
CA GLU A 437 -14.85 8.21 22.58
C GLU A 437 -14.97 9.74 22.65
N SER A 438 -14.08 10.51 22.01
CA SER A 438 -14.10 11.97 22.03
C SER A 438 -13.74 12.61 20.68
N LEU A 439 -14.59 13.49 20.15
CA LEU A 439 -14.31 14.28 18.95
C LEU A 439 -13.90 15.71 19.35
N TYR A 440 -12.74 16.18 18.88
CA TYR A 440 -12.22 17.53 19.11
C TYR A 440 -12.27 18.34 17.82
N LEU A 441 -12.77 19.56 17.89
CA LEU A 441 -12.75 20.50 16.77
C LEU A 441 -11.46 21.33 16.82
N LEU A 442 -10.60 21.23 15.80
CA LEU A 442 -9.36 21.99 15.71
C LEU A 442 -9.37 22.96 14.52
N GLN A 443 -8.48 23.96 14.54
CA GLN A 443 -8.23 24.88 13.44
C GLN A 443 -9.45 25.70 12.97
N GLU A 444 -10.30 26.11 13.90
CA GLU A 444 -11.52 26.89 13.58
C GLU A 444 -11.24 28.24 12.90
N GLN A 445 -10.00 28.74 12.95
CA GLN A 445 -9.59 29.89 12.14
C GLN A 445 -9.83 29.66 10.63
N ALA A 446 -9.77 28.41 10.16
CA ALA A 446 -10.10 28.06 8.77
C ALA A 446 -11.56 28.38 8.40
N LEU A 447 -12.46 28.50 9.38
CA LEU A 447 -13.84 28.91 9.14
C LEU A 447 -14.01 30.41 8.88
N GLN A 448 -12.95 31.23 9.03
CA GLN A 448 -13.01 32.63 8.59
C GLN A 448 -13.04 32.74 7.06
N GLU A 449 -12.36 31.82 6.39
CA GLU A 449 -12.27 31.73 4.92
C GLU A 449 -13.37 30.83 4.33
N ARG A 450 -14.11 30.09 5.18
CA ARG A 450 -15.13 29.12 4.78
C ARG A 450 -16.47 29.38 5.47
N LYS A 451 -17.52 29.56 4.69
CA LYS A 451 -18.85 29.97 5.17
C LYS A 451 -19.94 29.00 4.70
N ASN A 452 -21.05 28.98 5.44
CA ASN A 452 -22.27 28.22 5.11
C ASN A 452 -22.11 26.69 5.17
N LEU A 453 -21.18 26.15 5.96
CA LEU A 453 -21.05 24.71 6.17
C LEU A 453 -22.12 24.19 7.13
N ASN A 454 -22.75 23.07 6.78
CA ASN A 454 -23.71 22.32 7.60
C ASN A 454 -23.16 20.91 7.86
N VAL A 455 -22.64 20.68 9.07
CA VAL A 455 -21.96 19.43 9.43
C VAL A 455 -22.77 18.66 10.46
N TRP A 456 -22.79 17.33 10.38
CA TRP A 456 -23.62 16.45 11.21
C TRP A 456 -22.74 15.48 12.03
N VAL A 457 -23.01 15.33 13.33
CA VAL A 457 -22.28 14.41 14.22
C VAL A 457 -23.28 13.52 14.94
N ARG A 458 -23.27 12.24 14.58
CA ARG A 458 -24.04 11.15 15.19
C ARG A 458 -23.17 10.41 16.22
N GLY A 459 -23.79 9.95 17.31
CA GLY A 459 -23.08 9.15 18.31
C GLY A 459 -24.02 8.60 19.39
N ALA A 460 -23.45 8.08 20.47
CA ALA A 460 -24.13 7.58 21.65
C ALA A 460 -23.71 8.28 22.94
N GLU A 461 -24.37 7.91 24.03
CA GLU A 461 -24.21 8.51 25.36
C GLU A 461 -22.79 8.36 25.94
N ASN A 462 -22.04 7.36 25.47
CA ASN A 462 -20.65 7.12 25.88
C ASN A 462 -19.62 7.86 25.01
N ASN A 463 -20.04 8.56 23.96
CA ASN A 463 -19.16 9.43 23.19
C ASN A 463 -19.11 10.83 23.82
N LYS A 464 -18.26 11.71 23.29
CA LYS A 464 -18.15 13.11 23.70
C LYS A 464 -17.76 13.96 22.50
N VAL A 465 -18.31 15.18 22.41
CA VAL A 465 -17.81 16.21 21.50
C VAL A 465 -17.23 17.35 22.32
N VAL A 466 -16.02 17.77 21.98
CA VAL A 466 -15.30 18.87 22.61
C VAL A 466 -15.34 20.07 21.67
N LEU A 467 -16.12 21.08 22.06
CA LEU A 467 -16.24 22.35 21.36
C LEU A 467 -15.40 23.40 22.09
N ASN A 468 -14.81 24.36 21.37
CA ASN A 468 -14.28 25.53 22.05
C ASN A 468 -15.39 26.56 22.35
N GLY A 469 -15.04 27.62 23.08
CA GLY A 469 -15.97 28.65 23.52
C GLY A 469 -16.60 29.52 22.42
N ASN A 470 -16.19 29.38 21.15
CA ASN A 470 -16.74 30.17 20.05
C ASN A 470 -18.06 29.61 19.51
N TRP A 471 -18.34 28.32 19.73
CA TRP A 471 -19.56 27.68 19.26
C TRP A 471 -20.73 27.97 20.18
N GLN A 472 -21.79 28.55 19.61
CA GLN A 472 -22.99 28.91 20.35
C GLN A 472 -24.08 27.88 20.10
N LYS A 473 -24.54 27.22 21.16
CA LYS A 473 -25.73 26.37 21.10
C LYS A 473 -26.93 27.23 20.68
N THR A 474 -27.70 26.77 19.70
CA THR A 474 -28.96 27.43 19.31
C THR A 474 -30.17 26.65 19.81
N GLU A 475 -31.36 27.22 19.62
CA GLU A 475 -32.64 26.52 19.85
C GLU A 475 -33.03 25.62 18.67
N ASP A 476 -32.28 25.68 17.56
CA ASP A 476 -32.58 24.92 16.36
C ASP A 476 -32.36 23.42 16.62
N THR A 477 -33.38 22.63 16.31
CA THR A 477 -33.31 21.17 16.35
C THR A 477 -33.95 20.60 15.10
N THR A 478 -33.50 19.43 14.68
CA THR A 478 -34.03 18.77 13.49
C THR A 478 -33.87 17.26 13.62
N GLU A 479 -34.64 16.52 12.84
CA GLU A 479 -34.54 15.07 12.73
C GLU A 479 -34.01 14.72 11.34
N LYS A 480 -33.00 13.86 11.31
CA LYS A 480 -32.42 13.32 10.07
C LYS A 480 -32.10 11.85 10.30
N GLU A 481 -32.61 10.98 9.43
CA GLU A 481 -32.33 9.52 9.47
C GLU A 481 -32.65 8.85 10.82
N GLY A 482 -33.75 9.27 11.47
CA GLY A 482 -34.17 8.73 12.78
C GLY A 482 -33.31 9.18 13.96
N VAL A 483 -32.44 10.18 13.76
CA VAL A 483 -31.61 10.79 14.79
C VAL A 483 -32.03 12.23 15.02
N ASN A 484 -32.14 12.60 16.30
CA ASN A 484 -32.51 13.95 16.72
C ASN A 484 -31.26 14.77 16.98
N TYR A 485 -31.07 15.86 16.23
CA TYR A 485 -29.92 16.74 16.34
C TYR A 485 -30.25 18.06 17.02
N ARG A 486 -29.23 18.69 17.60
CA ARG A 486 -29.24 20.07 18.10
C ARG A 486 -28.12 20.86 17.42
N ALA A 487 -28.39 22.11 17.08
CA ALA A 487 -27.43 22.94 16.36
C ALA A 487 -26.51 23.74 17.29
N TYR A 488 -25.28 23.91 16.83
CA TYR A 488 -24.29 24.84 17.33
C TYR A 488 -23.81 25.71 16.16
N LYS A 489 -23.76 27.02 16.34
CA LYS A 489 -23.32 27.96 15.29
C LYS A 489 -22.01 28.63 15.65
N TYR A 490 -21.16 28.78 14.65
CA TYR A 490 -19.97 29.62 14.70
C TYR A 490 -19.78 30.28 13.34
N LEU A 491 -19.74 31.62 13.33
CA LEU A 491 -19.85 32.43 12.11
C LEU A 491 -21.10 32.01 11.30
N ASP A 492 -20.93 31.80 10.00
CA ASP A 492 -21.99 31.40 9.08
C ASP A 492 -22.14 29.86 8.99
N ASN A 493 -21.54 29.09 9.91
CA ASN A 493 -21.48 27.63 9.87
C ASN A 493 -22.35 27.00 10.98
N THR A 494 -22.94 25.84 10.70
CA THR A 494 -23.81 25.10 11.62
C THR A 494 -23.30 23.67 11.82
N LEU A 495 -23.14 23.27 13.08
CA LEU A 495 -22.81 21.93 13.51
C LEU A 495 -24.01 21.28 14.22
N TRP A 496 -24.55 20.24 13.62
CA TRP A 496 -25.68 19.46 14.12
C TRP A 496 -25.17 18.25 14.89
N ILE A 497 -25.40 18.18 16.19
CA ILE A 497 -24.90 17.09 17.04
C ILE A 497 -26.08 16.30 17.59
N ASP A 498 -26.00 14.97 17.51
CA ASP A 498 -26.99 14.06 18.09
C ASP A 498 -27.22 14.43 19.56
N LYS A 499 -28.50 14.58 19.93
CA LYS A 499 -28.90 14.98 21.28
C LYS A 499 -28.37 14.01 22.36
N LYS A 500 -28.08 12.76 22.02
CA LYS A 500 -27.55 11.75 22.94
C LYS A 500 -26.07 11.96 23.30
N VAL A 501 -25.31 12.66 22.47
CA VAL A 501 -23.86 12.79 22.67
C VAL A 501 -23.56 13.91 23.67
N PRO A 502 -22.86 13.65 24.79
CA PRO A 502 -22.35 14.68 25.68
C PRO A 502 -21.47 15.74 24.98
N ILE A 503 -21.58 17.00 25.42
CA ILE A 503 -20.74 18.11 24.94
C ILE A 503 -19.90 18.61 26.10
N GLU A 504 -18.61 18.78 25.83
CA GLU A 504 -17.69 19.46 26.74
C GLU A 504 -17.19 20.75 26.08
N LEU A 505 -17.14 21.82 26.87
CA LEU A 505 -16.54 23.07 26.42
C LEU A 505 -15.06 23.06 26.81
N PHE A 506 -14.19 23.16 25.82
CA PHE A 506 -12.77 23.31 26.01
C PHE A 506 -12.47 24.70 26.58
N THR A 507 -11.85 24.73 27.76
CA THR A 507 -11.50 25.94 28.49
C THR A 507 -9.98 26.04 28.59
N GLY A 508 -9.32 26.48 27.52
CA GLY A 508 -7.87 26.76 27.50
C GLY A 508 -7.16 26.19 26.30
#